data_AF-A0A815X1E9-F1
#
_entry.id   AF-A0A815X1E9-F1
#
_cell.length_a   1.000
_cell.length_b   1.000
_cell.length_c   1.000
_cell.angle_alpha   90.00
_cell.angle_beta   90.00
_cell.angle_gamma   90.00
#
_symmetry.space_group_name_H-M   'P 1'
#
loop_
_entity.id
_entity.type
_entity.pdbx_description
1 polymer ?
#
loop_
_entity_poly.entity_id
_entity_poly.type
_entity_poly.pdbx_seq_one_letter_code
_entity_poly.pdbx_strand_id
1 'polypeptide(L)' 'SDLAIMYNDESVLENHHLAVAFKLLQANERNIFAHSTAKQIKTLRKMVIDMVLA' A
#
# COMPACT_ATOMS: atom_id res chain seq x y z
N SER A 1 14.93 11.13 10.24
CA SER A 1 14.43 11.12 8.85
C SER A 1 12.97 11.51 8.87
N ASP A 2 12.47 12.28 7.91
CA ASP A 2 11.05 12.70 7.87
C ASP A 2 10.09 11.51 7.85
N LEU A 3 10.51 10.40 7.23
CA LEU A 3 9.73 9.15 7.23
C LEU A 3 9.60 8.53 8.62
N ALA A 4 10.64 8.63 9.45
CA ALA A 4 10.63 8.08 10.79
C ALA A 4 9.63 8.83 11.69
N ILE A 5 9.58 10.16 11.55
CA ILE A 5 8.56 11.01 12.20
C ILE A 5 7.16 10.67 11.67
N MET A 6 7.00 10.53 10.36
CA MET A 6 5.72 10.23 9.71
C MET A 6 5.12 8.89 10.16
N TYR A 7 5.95 7.88 10.38
CA TYR A 7 5.54 6.53 10.76
C TYR A 7 5.75 6.23 12.26
N ASN A 8 6.04 7.24 13.08
CA ASN A 8 6.26 7.09 14.53
C ASN A 8 7.29 6.01 14.89
N ASP A 9 8.38 5.93 14.13
CA ASP A 9 9.43 4.91 14.24
C ASP A 9 8.97 3.44 14.08
N GLU A 10 7.71 3.20 13.68
CA GLU A 10 7.12 1.87 13.49
C GLU A 10 7.15 1.44 12.02
N SER A 11 7.85 0.33 11.72
CA SER A 11 7.92 -0.28 10.38
C SER A 11 8.11 0.75 9.25
N VAL A 12 9.06 1.68 9.46
CA VAL A 12 9.16 2.94 8.71
C VAL A 12 9.26 2.73 7.20
N LEU A 13 10.09 1.78 6.76
CA LEU A 13 10.32 1.54 5.34
C LEU A 13 9.21 0.69 4.73
N GLU A 14 8.70 -0.28 5.46
CA GLU A 14 7.60 -1.15 5.05
C GLU A 14 6.32 -0.34 4.82
N ASN A 15 6.01 0.57 5.76
CA ASN A 15 4.91 1.52 5.62
C ASN A 15 5.11 2.47 4.44
N HIS A 16 6.35 2.92 4.21
CA HIS A 16 6.68 3.74 3.05
C HIS A 16 6.47 3.00 1.73
N HIS A 17 6.93 1.74 1.62
CA HIS A 17 6.76 0.89 0.45
C HIS A 17 5.29 0.67 0.11
N LEU A 18 4.46 0.37 1.13
CA LEU A 18 3.01 0.22 0.96
C LEU A 18 2.38 1.52 0.46
N ALA A 19 2.72 2.67 1.06
CA ALA A 19 2.18 3.97 0.68
C ALA A 19 2.51 4.32 -0.78
N VAL A 20 3.76 4.12 -1.20
CA VAL A 20 4.21 4.36 -2.58
C VAL A 20 3.52 3.42 -3.55
N ALA A 21 3.46 2.11 -3.26
CA ALA A 21 2.82 1.13 -4.14
C ALA A 21 1.33 1.44 -4.36
N PHE A 22 0.57 1.71 -3.30
CA PHE A 22 -0.85 2.05 -3.44
C PHE A 22 -1.09 3.41 -4.09
N LYS A 23 -0.17 4.37 -3.94
CA LYS A 23 -0.23 5.65 -4.66
C LYS A 23 -0.01 5.46 -6.16
N LEU A 24 0.94 4.60 -6.57
CA LEU A 24 1.19 4.30 -7.98
C LEU A 24 -0.04 3.66 -8.66
N LEU A 25 -0.75 2.78 -7.95
CA LEU A 25 -1.97 2.13 -8.43
C LEU A 25 -3.17 3.08 -8.62
N GLN A 26 -3.12 4.31 -8.09
CA GLN A 26 -4.16 5.32 -8.35
C GLN A 26 -4.03 5.95 -9.75
N ALA A 27 -2.88 5.84 -10.40
CA ALA A 27 -2.75 6.26 -11.79
C ALA A 27 -3.49 5.28 -12.70
N ASN A 28 -4.53 5.73 -13.41
CA ASN A 28 -5.42 4.88 -14.20
C ASN A 28 -4.70 3.95 -15.19
N GLU A 29 -3.60 4.40 -15.80
CA GLU A 29 -2.82 3.59 -16.75
C GLU A 29 -1.99 2.48 -16.08
N ARG A 30 -1.77 2.57 -14.77
CA ARG A 30 -0.94 1.64 -13.99
C ARG A 30 -1.75 0.79 -13.01
N ASN A 31 -3.08 0.98 -12.98
CA ASN A 31 -3.95 0.21 -12.12
C ASN A 31 -4.23 -1.18 -12.71
N ILE A 32 -3.35 -2.13 -12.41
CA ILE A 32 -3.50 -3.54 -12.83
C ILE A 32 -4.75 -4.21 -12.23
N PHE A 33 -5.40 -3.57 -11.25
CA PHE A 33 -6.62 -4.06 -10.62
C PHE A 33 -7.89 -3.33 -11.08
N ALA A 34 -7.83 -2.54 -12.16
CA ALA A 34 -8.94 -1.73 -12.65
C ALA A 34 -10.24 -2.52 -12.93
N HIS A 35 -10.14 -3.81 -13.27
CA HIS A 35 -11.28 -4.69 -13.54
C HIS A 35 -11.76 -5.47 -12.29
N SER A 36 -11.15 -5.25 -11.14
CA SER A 36 -11.54 -5.91 -9.89
C SER A 36 -12.69 -5.18 -9.22
N THR A 37 -13.55 -5.93 -8.54
CA THR A 37 -14.61 -5.35 -7.70
C THR A 37 -14.03 -4.64 -6.48
N ALA A 38 -14.76 -3.66 -5.93
CA ALA A 38 -14.37 -2.98 -4.70
C ALA A 38 -14.10 -3.94 -3.52
N LYS A 39 -14.84 -5.06 -3.45
CA LYS A 39 -14.63 -6.10 -2.44
C LYS A 39 -13.28 -6.79 -2.62
N GLN A 40 -12.93 -7.19 -3.84
CA GLN A 40 -11.64 -7.81 -4.15
C GLN A 40 -10.47 -6.86 -3.86
N ILE A 41 -10.59 -5.58 -4.22
CA ILE A 41 -9.58 -4.56 -3.90
C ILE A 41 -9.37 -4.42 -2.39
N LYS A 42 -10.46 -4.40 -1.61
CA LYS A 42 -10.36 -4.30 -0.15
C LYS A 42 -9.67 -5.52 0.46
N THR A 43 -10.01 -6.72 0.00
CA THR A 43 -9.35 -7.97 0.45
C THR A 43 -7.89 -8.00 0.07
N LEU A 44 -7.56 -7.68 -1.19
CA LEU A 44 -6.18 -7.58 -1.68
C LEU A 44 -5.36 -6.59 -0.85
N ARG A 45 -5.90 -5.39 -0.61
CA ARG A 45 -5.22 -4.36 0.18
C ARG A 45 -4.86 -4.89 1.57
N LYS A 46 -5.79 -5.58 2.24
CA LYS A 46 -5.53 -6.18 3.55
C LYS A 46 -4.43 -7.23 3.48
N MET A 47 -4.51 -8.18 2.54
CA MET A 47 -3.50 -9.24 2.41
C MET A 47 -2.09 -8.66 2.15
N VAL A 48 -1.98 -7.67 1.26
CA VAL A 48 -0.68 -7.06 0.93
C VAL A 48 -0.09 -6.32 2.13
N ILE A 49 -0.92 -5.59 2.90
CA ILE A 49 -0.46 -4.92 4.13
C ILE A 49 0.02 -5.96 5.14
N ASP A 50 -0.79 -7.00 5.39
CA ASP A 50 -0.46 -8.06 6.35
C ASP A 50 0.83 -8.81 5.95
N MET A 51 1.10 -9.00 4.65
CA MET A 51 2.33 -9.68 4.17
C MET A 51 3.59 -8.80 4.22
N VAL A 52 3.47 -7.48 4.09
CA VAL A 52 4.62 -6.56 4.05
C VAL A 52 5.03 -6.09 5.45
N LEU A 53 4.07 -6.00 6.38
CA LEU A 53 4.32 -5.66 7.79
C LEU A 53 4.60 -6.89 8.67
N ALA A 54 4.80 -8.07 8.06
CA ALA A 54 5.06 -9.33 8.76
C ALA A 54 6.46 -9.39 9.39
#